data_AF-A0A836CJ30-F1
#
_entry.id   AF-A0A836CJ30-F1
#
_cell.length_a   1.000
_cell.length_b   1.000
_cell.length_c   1.000
_cell.angle_alpha   90.00
_cell.angle_beta   90.00
_cell.angle_gamma   90.00
#
_symmetry.space_group_name_H-M   'P 1'
#
loop_
_entity.id
_entity.type
_entity.pdbx_description
1 polymer ?
#
loop_
_entity_poly.entity_id
_entity_poly.type
_entity_poly.pdbx_seq_one_letter_code
_entity_poly.pdbx_strand_id
1 'polypeptide(L)'
;MAAAAPVPSGMAQQTDPVEATLRAPDSFAVLQLPLQKHEAEAVRSQYRRLARLVHPDKNAHPKAEAAFHRLAKAFDDLHDPESQAGILTTLRSGTPQQRSPSPPPAAAAAAQRWDYNPKPAAQEEVEIREAAARASHAAKRKRERQQEASEARARQLREELEASLLSDETRLDARSQSWRSFAAAPAAKKVKPRKQPAPPAATSAASSASSAPQSEGAQYACFLCRRGFKTAELLATHKALSQLHLINEQILGMRLGAATN
;
A
#
# COMPACT_ATOMS: atom_id res chain seq x y z
N MET A 1 -1.74 -50.22 -61.99
CA MET A 1 -2.96 -50.39 -61.18
C MET A 1 -2.54 -50.63 -59.73
N ALA A 2 -3.12 -49.85 -58.80
CA ALA A 2 -3.22 -50.04 -57.34
C ALA A 2 -1.92 -50.21 -56.52
N ALA A 3 -1.69 -49.57 -55.37
CA ALA A 3 -2.41 -48.57 -54.61
C ALA A 3 -1.38 -47.88 -53.70
N ALA A 4 -1.19 -46.57 -53.87
CA ALA A 4 -0.45 -45.75 -52.91
C ALA A 4 -1.41 -45.41 -51.76
N ALA A 5 -1.19 -46.04 -50.61
CA ALA A 5 -1.93 -45.75 -49.39
C ALA A 5 -1.72 -44.28 -48.98
N PRO A 6 -2.77 -43.56 -48.56
CA PRO A 6 -2.64 -42.19 -48.10
C PRO A 6 -1.91 -42.16 -46.75
N VAL A 7 -0.78 -41.45 -46.73
CA VAL A 7 -0.08 -41.07 -45.50
C VAL A 7 -1.05 -40.29 -44.59
N PRO A 8 -1.25 -40.69 -43.32
CA PRO A 8 -2.12 -39.97 -42.41
C PRO A 8 -1.46 -38.64 -42.01
N SER A 9 -1.89 -37.56 -42.64
CA SER A 9 -1.77 -36.19 -42.14
C SER A 9 -2.54 -36.08 -40.82
N GLY A 10 -1.87 -36.26 -39.67
CA GLY A 10 -2.58 -36.18 -38.39
C GLY A 10 -1.79 -36.46 -37.11
N MET A 11 -0.46 -36.36 -37.10
CA MET A 11 0.33 -36.43 -35.86
C MET A 11 1.33 -35.28 -35.80
N ALA A 12 0.84 -34.07 -35.53
CA ALA A 12 1.68 -33.05 -34.91
C ALA A 12 2.08 -33.60 -33.55
N GLN A 13 3.26 -34.22 -33.50
CA GLN A 13 3.83 -34.84 -32.31
C GLN A 13 3.84 -33.79 -31.19
N GLN A 14 2.94 -33.95 -30.23
CA GLN A 14 3.09 -33.36 -28.90
C GLN A 14 4.29 -34.06 -28.28
N THR A 15 5.49 -33.64 -28.65
CA THR A 15 6.71 -34.16 -28.04
C THR A 15 6.70 -33.73 -26.58
N ASP A 16 6.91 -34.69 -25.68
CA ASP A 16 7.02 -34.39 -24.26
C ASP A 16 8.05 -33.27 -24.07
N PRO A 17 7.77 -32.24 -23.24
CA PRO A 17 8.68 -31.10 -23.04
C PRO A 17 10.07 -31.55 -22.56
N VAL A 18 10.11 -32.70 -21.88
CA VAL A 18 11.32 -33.39 -21.43
C VAL A 18 12.16 -33.91 -22.61
N GLU A 19 11.56 -34.54 -23.61
CA GLU A 19 12.28 -35.00 -24.79
C GLU A 19 12.69 -33.85 -25.72
N ALA A 20 11.84 -32.84 -25.85
CA ALA A 20 12.12 -31.64 -26.63
C ALA A 20 13.37 -30.90 -26.12
N THR A 21 13.48 -30.74 -24.79
CA THR A 21 14.65 -30.11 -24.16
C THR A 21 15.93 -30.94 -24.31
N LEU A 22 15.83 -32.28 -24.27
CA LEU A 22 16.98 -33.17 -24.47
C LEU A 22 17.46 -33.22 -25.93
N ARG A 23 16.54 -33.11 -26.90
CA ARG A 23 16.86 -33.11 -28.33
C ARG A 23 17.39 -31.76 -28.84
N ALA A 24 17.09 -30.66 -28.14
CA ALA A 24 17.46 -29.31 -28.57
C ALA A 24 18.99 -29.15 -28.73
N PRO A 25 19.48 -28.69 -29.90
CA PRO A 25 20.93 -28.59 -30.17
C PRO A 25 21.60 -27.46 -29.39
N ASP A 26 20.91 -26.34 -29.21
CA ASP A 26 21.47 -25.10 -28.66
C ASP A 26 20.80 -24.69 -27.34
N SER A 27 21.52 -23.93 -26.49
CA SER A 27 20.97 -23.37 -25.24
C SER A 27 19.72 -22.49 -25.49
N PHE A 28 19.69 -21.75 -26.61
CA PHE A 28 18.52 -20.97 -27.02
C PHE A 28 17.32 -21.86 -27.37
N ALA A 29 17.56 -22.98 -28.06
CA ALA A 29 16.53 -23.94 -28.41
C ALA A 29 15.99 -24.68 -27.16
N VAL A 30 16.84 -24.94 -26.16
CA VAL A 30 16.43 -25.54 -24.88
C VAL A 30 15.44 -24.63 -24.14
N LEU A 31 15.69 -23.32 -24.11
CA LEU A 31 14.78 -22.33 -23.51
C LEU A 31 13.64 -21.89 -24.43
N GLN A 32 13.55 -22.47 -25.64
CA GLN A 32 12.56 -22.13 -26.67
C GLN A 32 12.55 -20.63 -27.01
N LEU A 33 13.72 -20.00 -26.99
CA LEU A 33 13.92 -18.59 -27.30
C LEU A 33 14.50 -18.42 -28.73
N PRO A 34 14.13 -17.34 -29.43
CA PRO A 34 14.78 -16.97 -30.69
C PRO A 34 16.29 -16.79 -30.52
N LEU A 35 17.07 -17.05 -31.58
CA LEU A 35 18.52 -16.83 -31.65
C LEU A 35 18.85 -15.32 -31.71
N GLN A 36 18.48 -14.59 -30.66
CA GLN A 36 18.68 -13.15 -30.49
C GLN A 36 19.11 -12.86 -29.06
N LYS A 37 19.60 -11.64 -28.81
CA LYS A 37 19.86 -11.19 -27.44
C LYS A 37 18.53 -10.98 -26.74
N HIS A 38 18.38 -11.58 -25.57
CA HIS A 38 17.18 -11.46 -24.74
C HIS A 38 17.55 -10.84 -23.40
N GLU A 39 16.66 -10.01 -22.87
CA GLU A 39 16.81 -9.47 -21.53
C GLU A 39 16.81 -10.60 -20.49
N ALA A 40 17.63 -10.44 -19.44
CA ALA A 40 17.77 -11.45 -18.39
C ALA A 40 16.43 -11.83 -17.73
N GLU A 41 15.47 -10.88 -17.67
CA GLU A 41 14.13 -11.15 -17.15
C GLU A 41 13.31 -12.10 -18.03
N ALA A 42 13.39 -11.94 -19.37
CA ALA A 42 12.71 -12.81 -20.32
C ALA A 42 13.24 -14.24 -20.24
N VAL A 43 14.57 -14.40 -20.13
CA VAL A 43 15.24 -15.70 -19.94
C VAL A 43 14.81 -16.35 -18.64
N ARG A 44 14.80 -15.61 -17.52
CA ARG A 44 14.32 -16.08 -16.21
C ARG A 44 12.85 -16.51 -16.25
N SER A 45 12.00 -15.75 -16.95
CA SER A 45 10.58 -16.06 -17.07
C SER A 45 10.35 -17.38 -17.80
N GLN A 46 11.02 -17.57 -18.94
CA GLN A 46 10.92 -18.82 -19.71
C GLN A 46 11.51 -20.02 -18.95
N TYR A 47 12.65 -19.83 -18.28
CA TYR A 47 13.23 -20.85 -17.42
C TYR A 47 12.24 -21.30 -16.34
N ARG A 48 11.60 -20.38 -15.61
CA ARG A 48 10.60 -20.74 -14.59
C ARG A 48 9.41 -21.50 -15.17
N ARG A 49 8.96 -21.15 -16.38
CA ARG A 49 7.87 -21.84 -17.07
C ARG A 49 8.26 -23.27 -17.42
N LEU A 50 9.40 -23.46 -18.06
CA LEU A 50 9.90 -24.78 -18.48
C LEU A 50 10.33 -25.65 -17.30
N ALA A 51 10.92 -25.07 -16.27
CA ALA A 51 11.31 -25.76 -15.05
C ALA A 51 10.12 -26.44 -14.39
N ARG A 52 8.96 -25.78 -14.33
CA ARG A 52 7.72 -26.39 -13.81
C ARG A 52 7.23 -27.57 -14.66
N LEU A 53 7.43 -27.51 -15.98
CA LEU A 53 7.02 -28.54 -16.94
C LEU A 53 8.00 -29.71 -17.03
N VAL A 54 9.24 -29.55 -16.58
CA VAL A 54 10.30 -30.58 -16.67
C VAL A 54 10.73 -31.07 -15.28
N HIS A 55 10.18 -30.51 -14.20
CA HIS A 55 10.54 -30.87 -12.83
C HIS A 55 10.31 -32.38 -12.55
N PRO A 56 11.28 -33.09 -11.95
CA PRO A 56 11.19 -34.53 -11.72
C PRO A 56 10.06 -34.94 -10.75
N ASP A 57 9.69 -34.06 -9.82
CA ASP A 57 8.56 -34.30 -8.90
C ASP A 57 7.19 -34.27 -9.62
N LYS A 58 7.05 -33.44 -10.65
CA LYS A 58 5.75 -33.22 -11.33
C LYS A 58 5.59 -34.06 -12.58
N ASN A 59 6.69 -34.53 -13.15
CA ASN A 59 6.71 -35.31 -14.39
C ASN A 59 7.34 -36.67 -14.11
N ALA A 60 6.54 -37.72 -14.21
CA ALA A 60 6.98 -39.11 -13.99
C ALA A 60 7.90 -39.67 -15.10
N HIS A 61 8.46 -38.81 -15.96
CA HIS A 61 9.32 -39.24 -17.06
C HIS A 61 10.71 -39.62 -16.52
N PRO A 62 11.28 -40.78 -16.90
CA PRO A 62 12.56 -41.26 -16.35
C PRO A 62 13.76 -40.35 -16.66
N LYS A 63 13.65 -39.52 -17.71
CA LYS A 63 14.67 -38.53 -18.11
C LYS A 63 14.37 -37.09 -17.66
N ALA A 64 13.37 -36.87 -16.82
CA ALA A 64 12.99 -35.52 -16.34
C ALA A 64 14.16 -34.82 -15.63
N GLU A 65 14.89 -35.57 -14.80
CA GLU A 65 16.08 -35.05 -14.12
C GLU A 65 17.17 -34.60 -15.11
N ALA A 66 17.50 -35.42 -16.12
CA ALA A 66 18.50 -35.06 -17.13
C ALA A 66 18.09 -33.83 -17.96
N ALA A 67 16.81 -33.74 -18.30
CA ALA A 67 16.25 -32.59 -19.01
C ALA A 67 16.29 -31.32 -18.16
N PHE A 68 15.99 -31.42 -16.87
CA PHE A 68 16.07 -30.31 -15.93
C PHE A 68 17.50 -29.79 -15.78
N HIS A 69 18.48 -30.68 -15.67
CA HIS A 69 19.90 -30.30 -15.62
C HIS A 69 20.36 -29.58 -16.91
N ARG A 70 19.92 -30.07 -18.08
CA ARG A 70 20.21 -29.41 -19.36
C ARG A 70 19.57 -28.03 -19.45
N LEU A 71 18.33 -27.88 -18.95
CA LEU A 71 17.63 -26.62 -18.87
C LEU A 71 18.34 -25.62 -17.93
N ALA A 72 18.83 -26.07 -16.78
CA ALA A 72 19.59 -25.25 -15.84
C ALA A 72 20.91 -24.76 -16.46
N LYS A 73 21.67 -25.65 -17.11
CA LYS A 73 22.90 -25.27 -17.82
C LYS A 73 22.64 -24.22 -18.90
N ALA A 74 21.60 -24.40 -19.71
CA ALA A 74 21.22 -23.43 -20.73
C ALA A 74 20.82 -22.07 -20.12
N PHE A 75 20.22 -22.06 -18.92
CA PHE A 75 19.91 -20.83 -18.20
C PHE A 75 21.17 -20.12 -17.71
N ASP A 76 22.14 -20.83 -17.13
CA ASP A 76 23.38 -20.21 -16.65
C ASP A 76 24.17 -19.56 -17.80
N ASP A 77 24.22 -20.23 -18.96
CA ASP A 77 24.87 -19.72 -20.17
C ASP A 77 24.17 -18.47 -20.76
N LEU A 78 22.84 -18.39 -20.60
CA LEU A 78 22.00 -17.36 -21.20
C LEU A 78 21.53 -16.28 -20.22
N HIS A 79 21.79 -16.42 -18.93
CA HIS A 79 21.38 -15.42 -17.94
C HIS A 79 22.25 -14.16 -18.00
N ASP A 80 23.53 -14.32 -18.33
CA ASP A 80 24.50 -13.24 -18.47
C ASP A 80 24.57 -12.72 -19.93
N PRO A 81 24.37 -11.40 -20.16
CA PRO A 81 24.37 -10.82 -21.50
C PRO A 81 25.70 -10.96 -22.25
N GLU A 82 26.84 -11.01 -21.56
CA GLU A 82 28.14 -11.20 -22.20
C GLU A 82 28.30 -12.62 -22.73
N SER A 83 27.92 -13.61 -21.91
CA SER A 83 27.91 -15.02 -22.27
C SER A 83 26.97 -15.30 -23.45
N GLN A 84 25.75 -14.72 -23.45
CA GLN A 84 24.83 -14.76 -24.59
C GLN A 84 25.46 -14.25 -25.89
N ALA A 85 26.15 -13.10 -25.84
CA ALA A 85 26.77 -12.49 -27.00
C ALA A 85 27.91 -13.37 -27.55
N GLY A 86 28.69 -13.98 -26.66
CA GLY A 86 29.69 -14.98 -27.02
C GLY A 86 29.09 -16.16 -27.77
N ILE A 87 28.01 -16.74 -27.25
CA ILE A 87 27.33 -17.89 -27.87
C ILE A 87 26.80 -17.53 -29.26
N LEU A 88 26.10 -16.40 -29.39
CA LEU A 88 25.59 -15.92 -30.69
C LEU A 88 26.71 -15.67 -31.70
N THR A 89 27.88 -15.22 -31.22
CA THR A 89 29.06 -15.02 -32.08
C THR A 89 29.61 -16.36 -32.57
N THR A 90 29.76 -17.34 -31.67
CA THR A 90 30.25 -18.69 -32.02
C THR A 90 29.31 -19.43 -32.97
N LEU A 91 27.99 -19.27 -32.77
CA LEU A 91 26.98 -19.85 -33.66
C LEU A 91 27.02 -19.23 -35.05
N ARG A 92 27.34 -17.93 -35.15
CA ARG A 92 27.47 -17.24 -36.43
C ARG A 92 28.80 -17.53 -37.14
N SER A 93 29.89 -17.73 -36.39
CA SER A 93 31.21 -17.99 -36.96
C SER A 93 31.47 -19.45 -37.31
N GLY A 94 30.56 -20.37 -36.97
CA GLY A 94 30.67 -21.81 -37.29
C GLY A 94 31.88 -22.51 -36.64
N THR A 95 32.60 -21.80 -35.78
CA THR A 95 33.77 -22.30 -35.08
C THR A 95 33.39 -22.64 -33.64
N PRO A 96 33.50 -23.91 -33.22
CA PRO A 96 33.34 -24.25 -31.82
C PRO A 96 34.50 -23.61 -31.07
N GLN A 97 34.24 -22.46 -30.44
CA GLN A 97 35.19 -21.87 -29.52
C GLN A 97 35.21 -22.76 -28.29
N GLN A 98 36.11 -23.76 -28.31
CA GLN A 98 36.60 -24.36 -27.09
C GLN A 98 37.19 -23.23 -26.24
N ARG A 99 36.39 -22.74 -25.29
CA ARG A 99 36.94 -22.10 -24.10
C ARG A 99 37.64 -23.23 -23.35
N SER A 100 38.93 -23.40 -23.61
CA SER A 100 39.81 -24.17 -22.75
C SER A 100 39.64 -23.59 -21.35
N PRO A 101 39.18 -24.36 -20.35
CA PRO A 101 39.36 -23.91 -18.99
C PRO A 101 40.88 -23.85 -18.79
N SER A 102 41.38 -22.66 -18.47
CA SER A 102 42.73 -22.54 -17.92
C SER A 102 42.81 -23.54 -16.77
N PRO A 103 43.77 -24.48 -16.74
CA PRO A 103 43.87 -25.40 -15.63
C PRO A 103 44.07 -24.56 -14.37
N PRO A 104 43.23 -24.71 -13.32
CA PRO A 104 43.61 -24.16 -12.03
C PRO A 104 44.97 -24.75 -11.63
N PRO A 105 45.83 -24.03 -10.88
CA PRO A 105 46.97 -24.68 -10.24
C PRO A 105 46.44 -25.93 -9.53
N ALA A 106 47.15 -27.06 -9.64
CA ALA A 106 46.69 -28.43 -9.44
C ALA A 106 46.08 -28.81 -8.06
N ALA A 107 45.60 -27.84 -7.28
CA ALA A 107 44.86 -27.98 -6.04
C ALA A 107 43.36 -27.62 -6.15
N ALA A 108 42.83 -27.12 -7.29
CA ALA A 108 41.46 -26.60 -7.37
C ALA A 108 40.58 -27.16 -8.51
N ALA A 109 40.80 -28.41 -8.92
CA ALA A 109 39.94 -29.16 -9.84
C ALA A 109 39.12 -30.27 -9.15
N ALA A 110 38.77 -30.07 -7.88
CA ALA A 110 37.69 -30.81 -7.24
C ALA A 110 36.37 -30.21 -7.76
N ALA A 111 35.61 -31.01 -8.50
CA ALA A 111 34.29 -30.66 -9.00
C ALA A 111 33.50 -29.86 -7.96
N GLN A 112 32.87 -28.76 -8.38
CA GLN A 112 31.77 -28.13 -7.64
C GLN A 112 30.54 -29.04 -7.70
N ARG A 113 30.69 -30.29 -7.24
CA ARG A 113 29.61 -31.07 -6.68
C ARG A 113 29.25 -30.32 -5.41
N TRP A 114 28.07 -29.70 -5.40
CA TRP A 114 27.49 -29.23 -4.16
C TRP A 114 27.25 -30.48 -3.31
N ASP A 115 28.26 -30.92 -2.57
CA ASP A 115 28.11 -31.87 -1.49
C ASP A 115 27.34 -31.13 -0.40
N TYR A 116 26.01 -31.16 -0.53
CA TYR A 116 25.11 -30.81 0.54
C TYR A 116 25.45 -31.74 1.71
N ASN A 117 26.23 -31.21 2.65
CA ASN A 117 26.48 -31.84 3.93
C ASN A 117 25.40 -31.31 4.88
N PRO A 118 24.29 -32.03 5.10
CA PRO A 118 23.27 -31.59 6.04
C PRO A 118 23.93 -31.42 7.41
N LYS A 119 23.70 -30.26 8.04
CA LYS A 119 24.09 -30.07 9.43
C LYS A 119 23.42 -31.17 10.26
N PRO A 120 24.10 -31.74 11.27
CA PRO A 120 23.47 -32.71 12.15
C PRO A 120 22.24 -32.07 12.81
N ALA A 121 21.12 -32.80 12.83
CA ALA A 121 19.80 -32.29 13.25
C ALA A 121 19.81 -31.50 14.58
N ALA A 122 20.69 -31.89 15.52
CA ALA A 122 20.86 -31.20 16.79
C ALA A 122 21.37 -29.75 16.66
N GLN A 123 22.22 -29.44 15.69
CA GLN A 123 22.71 -28.07 15.45
C GLN A 123 21.64 -27.20 14.81
N GLU A 124 20.84 -27.78 13.91
CA GLU A 124 19.74 -27.08 13.25
C GLU A 124 18.61 -26.72 14.22
N GLU A 125 18.26 -27.62 15.14
CA GLU A 125 17.28 -27.35 16.20
C GLU A 125 17.70 -26.21 17.13
N VAL A 126 18.99 -26.15 17.49
CA VAL A 126 19.53 -25.05 18.31
C VAL A 126 19.46 -23.73 17.55
N GLU A 127 19.87 -23.70 16.27
CA GLU A 127 19.79 -22.50 15.43
C GLU A 127 18.35 -22.00 15.25
N ILE A 128 17.38 -22.91 15.06
CA ILE A 128 15.95 -22.59 14.97
C ILE A 128 15.44 -22.00 16.29
N ARG A 129 15.80 -22.60 17.43
CA ARG A 129 15.39 -22.13 18.75
C ARG A 129 15.96 -20.75 19.07
N GLU A 130 17.23 -20.51 18.75
CA GLU A 130 17.85 -19.20 18.92
C GLU A 130 17.28 -18.16 17.96
N ALA A 131 16.99 -18.54 16.71
CA ALA A 131 16.34 -17.66 15.75
C ALA A 131 14.93 -17.27 16.22
N ALA A 132 14.16 -18.22 16.76
CA ALA A 132 12.87 -17.97 17.38
C ALA A 132 12.98 -17.07 18.62
N ALA A 133 14.01 -17.25 19.45
CA ALA A 133 14.28 -16.38 20.59
C ALA A 133 14.63 -14.95 20.17
N ARG A 134 15.49 -14.78 19.15
CA ARG A 134 15.82 -13.49 18.54
C ARG A 134 14.59 -12.81 17.93
N ALA A 135 13.77 -13.56 17.20
CA ALA A 135 12.52 -13.06 16.61
C ALA A 135 11.52 -12.64 17.70
N SER A 136 11.39 -13.41 18.78
CA SER A 136 10.52 -13.09 19.92
C SER A 136 11.00 -11.83 20.65
N HIS A 137 12.31 -11.68 20.88
CA HIS A 137 12.87 -10.47 21.47
C HIS A 137 12.70 -9.24 20.57
N ALA A 138 12.89 -9.40 19.25
CA ALA A 138 12.65 -8.36 18.27
C ALA A 138 11.16 -7.93 18.23
N ALA A 139 10.23 -8.90 18.30
CA ALA A 139 8.80 -8.64 18.37
C ALA A 139 8.41 -7.91 19.66
N LYS A 140 8.95 -8.32 20.82
CA LYS A 140 8.76 -7.63 22.11
C LYS A 140 9.24 -6.18 22.04
N ARG A 141 10.46 -5.95 21.54
CA ARG A 141 11.03 -4.62 21.35
C ARG A 141 10.21 -3.75 20.42
N LYS A 142 9.62 -4.33 19.36
CA LYS A 142 8.71 -3.62 18.46
C LYS A 142 7.41 -3.22 19.17
N ARG A 143 6.83 -4.11 19.97
CA ARG A 143 5.61 -3.84 20.75
C ARG A 143 5.86 -2.75 21.81
N GLU A 144 6.97 -2.81 22.52
CA GLU A 144 7.37 -1.77 23.49
C GLU A 144 7.51 -0.40 22.82
N ARG A 145 8.21 -0.32 21.67
CA ARG A 145 8.30 0.93 20.90
C ARG A 145 6.94 1.46 20.42
N GLN A 146 6.02 0.58 20.04
CA GLN A 146 4.66 0.98 19.67
C GLN A 146 3.87 1.49 20.87
N GLN A 147 4.01 0.86 22.03
CA GLN A 147 3.39 1.31 23.27
C GLN A 147 3.94 2.67 23.70
N GLU A 148 5.26 2.84 23.74
CA GLU A 148 5.90 4.11 24.06
C GLU A 148 5.49 5.22 23.09
N ALA A 149 5.42 4.92 21.79
CA ALA A 149 4.92 5.88 20.79
C ALA A 149 3.43 6.23 21.01
N SER A 150 2.60 5.26 21.39
CA SER A 150 1.18 5.52 21.71
C SER A 150 1.02 6.35 22.97
N GLU A 151 1.82 6.09 24.00
CA GLU A 151 1.84 6.85 25.24
C GLU A 151 2.37 8.28 25.02
N ALA A 152 3.41 8.44 24.21
CA ALA A 152 3.93 9.75 23.83
C ALA A 152 2.86 10.58 23.09
N ARG A 153 2.14 9.97 22.14
CA ARG A 153 0.99 10.62 21.48
C ARG A 153 -0.11 10.99 22.46
N ALA A 154 -0.44 10.11 23.40
CA ALA A 154 -1.43 10.40 24.43
C ALA A 154 -0.98 11.55 25.36
N ARG A 155 0.31 11.65 25.68
CA ARG A 155 0.87 12.78 26.43
C ARG A 155 0.78 14.09 25.65
N GLN A 156 1.15 14.07 24.37
CA GLN A 156 1.03 15.25 23.49
C GLN A 156 -0.41 15.75 23.40
N LEU A 157 -1.39 14.84 23.22
CA LEU A 157 -2.80 15.20 23.19
C LEU A 157 -3.28 15.81 24.53
N ARG A 158 -2.79 15.30 25.67
CA ARG A 158 -3.12 15.87 26.98
C ARG A 158 -2.55 17.28 27.13
N GLU A 159 -1.29 17.47 26.77
CA GLU A 159 -0.63 18.77 26.81
C GLU A 159 -1.29 19.78 25.87
N GLU A 160 -1.67 19.37 24.66
CA GLU A 160 -2.43 20.21 23.72
C GLU A 160 -3.80 20.59 24.27
N LEU A 161 -4.49 19.65 24.92
CA LEU A 161 -5.80 19.90 25.53
C LEU A 161 -5.68 20.82 26.75
N GLU A 162 -4.66 20.63 27.60
CA GLU A 162 -4.34 21.54 28.70
C GLU A 162 -4.00 22.95 28.18
N ALA A 163 -3.18 23.05 27.13
CA ALA A 163 -2.85 24.32 26.49
C ALA A 163 -4.10 25.00 25.90
N SER A 164 -4.99 24.23 25.28
CA SER A 164 -6.28 24.73 24.79
C SER A 164 -7.12 25.28 25.94
N LEU A 165 -7.26 24.54 27.04
CA LEU A 165 -8.02 24.97 28.23
C LEU A 165 -7.42 26.23 28.86
N LEU A 166 -6.09 26.30 28.99
CA LEU A 166 -5.38 27.50 29.47
C LEU A 166 -5.65 28.70 28.55
N SER A 167 -5.65 28.49 27.23
CA SER A 167 -5.97 29.54 26.26
C SER A 167 -7.42 30.02 26.35
N ASP A 168 -8.37 29.11 26.59
CA ASP A 168 -9.77 29.44 26.79
C ASP A 168 -9.98 30.20 28.10
N GLU A 169 -9.29 29.83 29.18
CA GLU A 169 -9.36 30.52 30.46
C GLU A 169 -8.83 31.95 30.35
N THR A 170 -7.66 32.16 29.74
CA THR A 170 -7.13 33.51 29.50
C THR A 170 -8.06 34.37 28.64
N ARG A 171 -8.73 33.76 27.65
CA ARG A 171 -9.75 34.43 26.83
C ARG A 171 -10.98 34.82 27.66
N LEU A 172 -11.44 33.95 28.56
CA LEU A 172 -12.54 34.22 29.48
C LEU A 172 -12.19 35.32 30.49
N ASP A 173 -10.96 35.31 31.01
CA ASP A 173 -10.46 36.35 31.91
C ASP A 173 -10.32 37.71 31.22
N ALA A 174 -9.80 37.75 29.99
CA ALA A 174 -9.79 38.98 29.20
C ALA A 174 -11.23 39.51 28.98
N ARG A 175 -12.19 38.62 28.73
CA ARG A 175 -13.60 38.99 28.62
C ARG A 175 -14.15 39.49 29.95
N SER A 176 -13.83 38.84 31.08
CA SER A 176 -14.31 39.21 32.42
C SER A 176 -13.78 40.60 32.84
N GLN A 177 -12.51 40.89 32.54
CA GLN A 177 -11.90 42.20 32.78
C GLN A 177 -12.55 43.31 31.95
N SER A 178 -12.92 43.02 30.69
CA SER A 178 -13.69 43.95 29.85
C SER A 178 -15.08 44.25 30.42
N TRP A 179 -15.78 43.24 30.97
CA TRP A 179 -17.04 43.47 31.68
C TRP A 179 -16.86 44.26 32.97
N ARG A 180 -15.79 44.01 33.74
CA ARG A 180 -15.48 44.76 34.97
C ARG A 180 -15.16 46.22 34.68
N SER A 181 -14.42 46.53 33.63
CA SER A 181 -14.12 47.92 33.26
C SER A 181 -15.35 48.68 32.75
N PHE A 182 -16.29 47.99 32.08
CA PHE A 182 -17.59 48.56 31.73
C PHE A 182 -18.45 48.85 32.97
N ALA A 183 -18.47 47.96 33.96
CA ALA A 183 -19.23 48.15 35.21
C ALA A 183 -18.60 49.17 36.17
N ALA A 184 -17.26 49.27 36.19
CA ALA A 184 -16.52 50.22 37.02
C ALA A 184 -16.47 51.64 36.42
N ALA A 185 -16.97 51.84 35.20
CA ALA A 185 -17.09 53.18 34.62
C ALA A 185 -18.08 54.01 35.46
N PRO A 186 -17.65 55.13 36.09
CA PRO A 186 -18.59 56.01 36.77
C PRO A 186 -19.60 56.54 35.75
N ALA A 187 -20.85 56.80 36.17
CA ALA A 187 -21.92 57.35 35.33
C ALA A 187 -21.54 58.77 34.84
N ALA A 188 -20.66 58.84 33.86
CA ALA A 188 -20.14 60.07 33.31
C ALA A 188 -21.09 60.56 32.23
N LYS A 189 -21.82 61.62 32.61
CA LYS A 189 -22.52 62.62 31.79
C LYS A 189 -22.55 62.36 30.27
N LYS A 190 -23.78 62.16 29.78
CA LYS A 190 -24.23 62.12 28.38
C LYS A 190 -23.35 62.95 27.42
N VAL A 191 -22.38 62.31 26.76
CA VAL A 191 -21.63 62.89 25.64
C VAL A 191 -22.32 62.48 24.33
N LYS A 192 -22.55 63.46 23.46
CA LYS A 192 -23.20 63.33 22.13
C LYS A 192 -22.41 62.36 21.21
N PRO A 193 -23.08 61.58 20.34
CA PRO A 193 -22.41 60.58 19.53
C PRO A 193 -21.48 61.24 18.51
N ARG A 194 -20.17 60.99 18.63
CA ARG A 194 -19.18 61.36 17.62
C ARG A 194 -19.23 60.34 16.49
N LYS A 195 -19.58 60.81 15.29
CA LYS A 195 -19.63 60.04 14.04
C LYS A 195 -18.23 59.50 13.70
N GLN A 196 -18.06 58.19 13.69
CA GLN A 196 -16.82 57.55 13.22
C GLN A 196 -16.79 57.51 11.69
N PRO A 197 -15.65 57.79 11.03
CA PRO A 197 -15.48 57.52 9.60
C PRO A 197 -15.25 56.03 9.36
N ALA A 198 -15.80 55.53 8.25
CA ALA A 198 -15.85 54.12 7.87
C ALA A 198 -14.45 53.50 7.59
N PRO A 199 -14.23 52.21 7.92
CA PRO A 199 -13.03 51.48 7.49
C PRO A 199 -13.15 51.02 6.02
N PRO A 200 -12.03 50.93 5.27
CA PRO A 200 -12.05 50.44 3.90
C PRO A 200 -12.30 48.93 3.85
N ALA A 201 -13.01 48.53 2.80
CA ALA A 201 -13.50 47.18 2.55
C ALA A 201 -12.41 46.10 2.66
N ALA A 202 -12.66 45.11 3.50
CA ALA A 202 -12.07 43.79 3.42
C ALA A 202 -13.16 42.73 3.59
N THR A 203 -13.07 41.73 2.74
CA THR A 203 -14.01 40.67 2.40
C THR A 203 -14.46 39.79 3.58
N SER A 204 -15.78 39.59 3.63
CA SER A 204 -16.52 38.37 4.04
C SER A 204 -16.03 37.60 5.28
N ALA A 205 -16.76 37.76 6.40
CA ALA A 205 -17.44 36.69 7.14
C ALA A 205 -18.00 37.27 8.46
N ALA A 206 -19.20 37.85 8.40
CA ALA A 206 -19.88 38.36 9.59
C ALA A 206 -21.08 37.48 9.94
N SER A 207 -20.88 36.64 10.96
CA SER A 207 -21.91 36.05 11.79
C SER A 207 -22.84 37.14 12.33
N SER A 208 -24.11 37.06 11.97
CA SER A 208 -25.13 38.06 12.29
C SER A 208 -25.68 37.83 13.70
N ALA A 209 -25.18 38.60 14.67
CA ALA A 209 -25.94 38.90 15.89
C ALA A 209 -26.92 40.05 15.55
N SER A 210 -28.16 39.69 15.20
CA SER A 210 -29.22 40.68 14.99
C SER A 210 -30.10 40.80 16.22
N SER A 211 -30.08 41.99 16.80
CA SER A 211 -31.06 42.59 17.68
C SER A 211 -32.48 42.38 17.17
N ALA A 212 -33.40 42.07 18.08
CA ALA A 212 -34.81 41.87 17.81
C ALA A 212 -35.47 43.12 17.17
N PRO A 213 -36.14 42.99 16.01
CA PRO A 213 -37.15 43.94 15.61
C PRO A 213 -38.49 43.55 16.26
N GLN A 214 -39.11 44.53 16.91
CA GLN A 214 -40.46 44.41 17.45
C GLN A 214 -41.43 44.01 16.35
N SER A 215 -42.32 43.09 16.71
CA SER A 215 -43.24 42.35 15.87
C SER A 215 -44.48 43.17 15.55
N GLU A 216 -44.62 43.57 14.29
CA GLU A 216 -45.92 43.80 13.68
C GLU A 216 -45.97 42.99 12.37
N GLY A 217 -46.60 41.82 12.40
CA GLY A 217 -46.89 41.01 11.21
C GLY A 217 -46.21 39.63 11.08
N ALA A 218 -45.71 39.01 12.16
CA ALA A 218 -45.29 37.61 12.12
C ALA A 218 -46.48 36.68 12.39
N GLN A 219 -46.96 35.96 11.38
CA GLN A 219 -48.09 35.02 11.50
C GLN A 219 -47.66 33.61 11.95
N TYR A 220 -46.37 33.26 11.80
CA TYR A 220 -45.84 31.94 12.12
C TYR A 220 -44.59 32.06 12.99
N ALA A 221 -44.38 31.18 13.97
CA ALA A 221 -43.20 31.21 14.83
C ALA A 221 -42.60 29.81 15.02
N CYS A 222 -41.28 29.73 15.12
CA CYS A 222 -40.60 28.49 15.46
C CYS A 222 -40.55 28.31 16.98
N PHE A 223 -41.07 27.20 17.50
CA PHE A 223 -41.11 26.93 18.94
C PHE A 223 -39.74 26.69 19.57
N LEU A 224 -38.74 26.25 18.79
CA LEU A 224 -37.40 25.96 19.31
C LEU A 224 -36.55 27.23 19.46
N CYS A 225 -36.62 28.16 18.49
CA CYS A 225 -35.78 29.36 18.49
C CYS A 225 -36.56 30.67 18.72
N ARG A 226 -37.90 30.60 18.86
CA ARG A 226 -38.83 31.72 19.05
C ARG A 226 -38.75 32.84 18.01
N ARG A 227 -38.14 32.59 16.85
CA ARG A 227 -38.12 33.53 15.72
C ARG A 227 -39.47 33.52 15.00
N GLY A 228 -39.95 34.72 14.65
CA GLY A 228 -41.17 34.93 13.87
C GLY A 228 -40.89 34.96 12.36
N PHE A 229 -41.81 34.40 11.58
CA PHE A 229 -41.78 34.28 10.14
C PHE A 229 -43.09 34.81 9.55
N LYS A 230 -42.99 35.38 8.35
CA LYS A 230 -44.13 35.99 7.65
C LYS A 230 -44.99 34.96 6.89
N THR A 231 -44.40 33.84 6.46
CA THR A 231 -45.09 32.78 5.72
C THR A 231 -44.75 31.40 6.28
N ALA A 232 -45.62 30.41 6.02
CA ALA A 232 -45.41 29.02 6.43
C ALA A 232 -44.20 28.38 5.73
N GLU A 233 -43.94 28.72 4.47
CA GLU A 233 -42.77 28.22 3.71
C GLU A 233 -41.43 28.68 4.30
N LEU A 234 -41.36 29.92 4.81
CA LEU A 234 -40.16 30.42 5.47
C LEU A 234 -39.93 29.73 6.82
N LEU A 235 -41.00 29.37 7.53
CA LEU A 235 -40.89 28.53 8.74
C LEU A 235 -40.42 27.11 8.38
N ALA A 236 -40.90 26.54 7.28
CA ALA A 236 -40.51 25.20 6.82
C ALA A 236 -39.04 25.15 6.39
N THR A 237 -38.59 26.10 5.59
CA THR A 237 -37.16 26.22 5.20
C THR A 237 -36.29 26.49 6.42
N HIS A 238 -36.75 27.29 7.40
CA HIS A 238 -36.03 27.49 8.65
C HIS A 238 -35.91 26.19 9.47
N LYS A 239 -36.97 25.38 9.57
CA LYS A 239 -36.90 24.07 10.24
C LYS A 239 -35.93 23.12 9.54
N ALA A 240 -35.91 23.13 8.20
CA ALA A 240 -35.02 22.26 7.43
C ALA A 240 -33.54 22.67 7.49
N LEU A 241 -33.25 23.97 7.55
CA LEU A 241 -31.87 24.50 7.50
C LEU A 241 -31.29 24.83 8.89
N SER A 242 -32.12 24.89 9.94
CA SER A 242 -31.65 25.18 11.28
C SER A 242 -30.88 23.98 11.84
N GLN A 243 -29.58 24.18 12.10
CA GLN A 243 -28.71 23.20 12.74
C GLN A 243 -29.30 22.67 14.08
N LEU A 244 -30.07 23.48 14.81
CA LEU A 244 -30.75 23.05 16.04
C LEU A 244 -31.84 21.98 15.78
N HIS A 245 -32.49 22.00 14.62
CA HIS A 245 -33.46 20.97 14.25
C HIS A 245 -32.78 19.72 13.71
N LEU A 246 -31.71 19.88 12.91
CA LEU A 246 -30.88 18.76 12.47
C LEU A 246 -30.28 17.97 13.64
N ILE A 247 -29.80 18.67 14.68
CA ILE A 247 -29.27 18.06 15.89
C ILE A 247 -30.39 17.33 16.67
N ASN A 248 -31.58 17.93 16.82
CA ASN A 248 -32.68 17.27 17.51
C ASN A 248 -33.26 16.07 16.74
N GLU A 249 -33.32 16.13 15.41
CA GLU A 249 -33.68 14.97 14.57
C GLU A 249 -32.63 13.86 14.66
N GLN A 250 -31.33 14.20 14.67
CA GLN A 250 -30.27 13.22 14.89
C GLN A 250 -30.36 12.60 16.30
N ILE A 251 -30.63 13.40 17.34
CA ILE A 251 -30.76 12.90 18.71
C ILE A 251 -32.02 12.00 18.87
N LEU A 252 -33.15 12.37 18.26
CA LEU A 252 -34.37 11.55 18.28
C LEU A 252 -34.23 10.28 17.41
N GLY A 253 -33.52 10.38 16.27
CA GLY A 253 -33.19 9.23 15.42
C GLY A 253 -32.24 8.24 16.11
N MET A 254 -31.26 8.73 16.88
CA MET A 254 -30.38 7.88 17.70
C MET A 254 -31.13 7.21 18.86
N ARG A 255 -32.14 7.89 19.44
CA ARG A 255 -32.94 7.33 20.55
C ARG A 255 -33.89 6.22 20.12
N LEU A 256 -34.36 6.23 18.87
CA LEU A 256 -35.16 5.15 18.29
C LEU A 256 -34.32 4.00 17.74
N GLY A 257 -33.09 4.26 17.28
CA GLY A 257 -32.14 3.23 16.83
C GLY A 257 -31.45 2.45 17.96
N ALA A 258 -31.42 2.98 19.19
CA ALA A 258 -30.82 2.30 20.35
C ALA A 258 -31.79 1.38 21.13
N ALA A 259 -33.07 1.30 20.72
CA ALA A 259 -34.08 0.45 21.36
C ALA A 259 -34.35 -0.86 20.59
N THR A 260 -33.63 -1.12 19.50
CA THR A 260 -33.71 -2.37 18.72
C THR A 260 -32.32 -2.90 18.41
N ASN A 261 -31.62 -3.39 19.43
CA ASN A 261 -30.62 -4.48 19.33
C ASN A 261 -30.38 -5.05 20.73
#